data_AF-A0ABD3EJU2-F1
#
_entry.id   AF-A0ABD3EJU2-F1
#
_cell.length_a   1.000
_cell.length_b   1.000
_cell.length_c   1.000
_cell.angle_alpha   90.00
_cell.angle_beta   90.00
_cell.angle_gamma   90.00
#
_symmetry.space_group_name_H-M   'P 1'
#
loop_
_entity.id
_entity.type
_entity.pdbx_description
1 polymer ?
#
loop_
_entity_poly.entity_id
_entity_poly.type
_entity_poly.pdbx_seq_one_letter_code
_entity_poly.pdbx_strand_id
1 'polypeptide(L)'
;MTSLACDKVSNFLQQCTYKQLKQIHALIITTSLDKLSDVRLRFLRRSTEFGGMDYSNLIFAQMGGPLNRETALWNAMIRGYAYNGPRENCLKMFDEMSLRSIKPNNFTYPYVLNSCSQMGLFGVGRKVHGGIIKSGFGWAFSVGNALFDFYVKMVEFMEIGLSKNESLNDVRKVFDEMREKTVELGNKMIGQYANEGDAKNARVVFDEMPERDIVSWNTIILAYTKVGDVAAASELFERAPNKNVVTWTTMLGAYAATGDLKTARKVFDEMPDKNVVSWNCMMSSYNRIGEFMLALDLFDRMQSENVRPDSYTFAAALMACSNTSNLESGRHVHSLIRDWPKLDIIVGTALVEMYANCGDIDKAFTTFIKIRHKDVFCYNVVIKGLAIHGKAKDAIKIFHLMQKIRLKPNEHTYSSALFACNHGGLVNEGREIFKALERSSSAGPKLGDYCSMIDLLCKNDLLEEALSLAGDMQVEPDIAVWGVLLRGCQNRGDLKLAESIIRKAVELKSDEAGVHVLLSNIHASMGQWSDAHQVRKWMDEIGIWKRTGCSSIV
;
A
#
# COMPACT_ATOMS: atom_id res chain seq x y z
N MET A 1 -49.65 -8.30 31.50
CA MET A 1 -50.05 -7.51 30.31
C MET A 1 -49.04 -6.43 29.89
N THR A 2 -48.08 -6.04 30.74
CA THR A 2 -47.13 -4.94 30.45
C THR A 2 -45.95 -5.33 29.54
N SER A 3 -45.32 -6.51 29.64
CA SER A 3 -44.15 -6.83 28.80
C SER A 3 -44.48 -7.06 27.31
N LEU A 4 -45.60 -7.75 27.01
CA LEU A 4 -46.04 -8.02 25.63
C LEU A 4 -46.43 -6.74 24.88
N ALA A 5 -46.97 -5.74 25.59
CA ALA A 5 -47.27 -4.43 25.03
C ALA A 5 -45.97 -3.63 24.77
N CYS A 6 -45.01 -3.70 25.70
CA CYS A 6 -43.69 -3.06 25.54
C CYS A 6 -42.91 -3.62 24.33
N ASP A 7 -42.91 -4.94 24.11
CA ASP A 7 -42.17 -5.55 22.98
C ASP A 7 -42.78 -5.18 21.62
N LYS A 8 -44.12 -5.08 21.54
CA LYS A 8 -44.81 -4.56 20.35
C LYS A 8 -44.44 -3.11 20.04
N VAL A 9 -44.30 -2.27 21.06
CA VAL A 9 -43.87 -0.87 20.91
C VAL A 9 -42.42 -0.79 20.42
N SER A 10 -41.51 -1.63 20.93
CA SER A 10 -40.12 -1.68 20.43
C SER A 10 -40.04 -2.08 18.96
N ASN A 11 -40.76 -3.13 18.57
CA ASN A 11 -40.77 -3.61 17.18
C ASN A 11 -41.35 -2.55 16.23
N PHE A 12 -42.40 -1.84 16.66
CA PHE A 12 -42.98 -0.76 15.88
C PHE A 12 -42.02 0.44 15.73
N LEU A 13 -41.33 0.83 16.80
CA LEU A 13 -40.33 1.91 16.77
C LEU A 13 -39.13 1.56 15.89
N GLN A 14 -38.67 0.30 15.85
CA GLN A 14 -37.56 -0.11 14.98
C GLN A 14 -37.87 0.04 13.49
N GLN A 15 -39.13 -0.06 13.09
CA GLN A 15 -39.56 0.03 11.69
C GLN A 15 -39.98 1.44 11.27
N CYS A 16 -40.06 2.40 12.20
CA CYS A 16 -40.53 3.73 11.88
C CYS A 16 -39.49 4.52 11.08
N THR A 17 -39.96 5.37 10.17
CA THR A 17 -39.17 6.41 9.50
C THR A 17 -38.98 7.63 10.41
N TYR A 18 -38.04 8.51 10.07
CA TYR A 18 -37.82 9.76 10.83
C TYR A 18 -39.07 10.66 10.87
N LYS A 19 -39.87 10.70 9.80
CA LYS A 19 -41.13 11.45 9.74
C LYS A 19 -42.20 10.85 10.67
N GLN A 20 -42.33 9.53 10.65
CA GLN A 20 -43.24 8.80 11.55
C GLN A 20 -42.81 8.95 13.01
N LEU A 21 -41.50 8.98 13.31
CA LEU A 21 -41.01 9.21 14.66
C LEU A 21 -41.48 10.56 15.22
N LYS A 22 -41.49 11.64 14.42
CA LYS A 22 -42.02 12.94 14.83
C LYS A 22 -43.52 12.92 15.12
N GLN A 23 -44.28 12.18 14.32
CA GLN A 23 -45.73 12.00 14.55
C GLN A 23 -45.97 11.21 15.84
N ILE A 24 -45.21 10.14 16.05
CA ILE A 24 -45.26 9.33 17.27
C ILE A 24 -44.88 10.17 18.50
N HIS A 25 -43.91 11.10 18.40
CA HIS A 25 -43.58 12.01 19.49
C HIS A 25 -44.79 12.87 19.91
N ALA A 26 -45.48 13.47 18.94
CA ALA A 26 -46.65 14.30 19.21
C ALA A 26 -47.78 13.49 19.86
N LEU A 27 -48.00 12.26 19.39
CA LEU A 27 -48.93 11.30 20.01
C LEU A 27 -48.53 11.00 21.46
N ILE A 28 -47.27 10.65 21.72
CA ILE A 28 -46.76 10.35 23.07
C ILE A 28 -47.02 11.50 24.05
N ILE A 29 -46.78 12.75 23.63
CA ILE A 29 -47.02 13.95 24.44
C ILE A 29 -48.53 14.14 24.69
N THR A 30 -49.35 14.12 23.62
CA THR A 30 -50.80 14.35 23.74
C THR A 30 -51.52 13.28 24.56
N THR A 31 -51.02 12.04 24.57
CA THR A 31 -51.57 10.93 25.36
C THR A 31 -50.98 10.81 26.77
N SER A 32 -50.09 11.72 27.18
CA SER A 32 -49.35 11.66 28.47
C SER A 32 -48.52 10.37 28.67
N LEU A 33 -48.14 9.69 27.59
CA LEU A 33 -47.32 8.47 27.63
C LEU A 33 -45.84 8.78 27.87
N ASP A 34 -45.44 10.04 27.70
CA ASP A 34 -44.13 10.59 28.06
C ASP A 34 -43.81 10.45 29.55
N LYS A 35 -44.81 10.24 30.42
CA LYS A 35 -44.59 10.00 31.85
C LYS A 35 -44.04 8.60 32.16
N LEU A 36 -44.11 7.66 31.22
CA LEU A 36 -43.61 6.29 31.38
C LEU A 36 -42.12 6.22 31.01
N SER A 37 -41.27 5.88 31.99
CA SER A 37 -39.81 5.82 31.81
C SER A 37 -39.35 4.89 30.67
N ASP A 38 -39.96 3.71 30.54
CA ASP A 38 -39.64 2.74 29.49
C ASP A 38 -39.99 3.25 28.07
N VAL A 39 -41.11 3.97 27.93
CA VAL A 39 -41.53 4.59 26.66
C VAL A 39 -40.57 5.72 26.28
N ARG A 40 -40.22 6.59 27.23
CA ARG A 40 -39.23 7.66 27.02
C ARG A 40 -37.89 7.12 26.56
N LEU A 41 -37.37 6.09 27.24
CA LEU A 41 -36.06 5.50 26.93
C LEU A 41 -36.04 4.88 25.53
N ARG A 42 -37.05 4.09 25.17
CA ARG A 42 -37.14 3.44 23.85
C ARG A 42 -37.28 4.48 22.74
N PHE A 43 -38.12 5.50 22.97
CA PHE A 43 -38.32 6.58 22.01
C PHE A 43 -37.03 7.38 21.79
N LEU A 44 -36.35 7.78 22.86
CA LEU A 44 -35.07 8.50 22.80
C LEU A 44 -33.98 7.65 22.13
N ARG A 45 -33.87 6.36 22.48
CA ARG A 45 -32.91 5.46 21.84
C ARG A 45 -33.14 5.34 20.34
N ARG A 46 -34.40 5.34 19.90
CA ARG A 46 -34.73 5.30 18.48
C ARG A 46 -34.42 6.63 17.80
N SER A 47 -34.65 7.77 18.47
CA SER A 47 -34.34 9.08 17.89
C SER A 47 -32.86 9.27 17.60
N THR A 48 -31.97 8.72 18.45
CA THR A 48 -30.52 8.82 18.26
C THR A 48 -29.97 7.97 17.12
N GLU A 49 -30.76 7.05 16.55
CA GLU A 49 -30.35 6.18 15.43
C GLU A 49 -30.45 6.84 14.04
N PHE A 50 -31.07 8.02 13.93
CA PHE A 50 -31.30 8.71 12.65
C PHE A 50 -30.19 9.71 12.24
N GLY A 51 -29.02 9.71 12.89
CA GLY A 51 -27.88 10.58 12.53
C GLY A 51 -27.98 12.01 13.08
N GLY A 52 -29.09 12.70 12.85
CA GLY A 52 -29.30 14.07 13.32
C GLY A 52 -29.58 14.15 14.82
N MET A 53 -28.59 14.54 15.61
CA MET A 53 -28.71 14.60 17.08
C MET A 53 -29.56 15.77 17.60
N ASP A 54 -29.86 16.79 16.78
CA ASP A 54 -30.63 17.99 17.19
C ASP A 54 -32.01 17.64 17.74
N TYR A 55 -32.71 16.73 17.08
CA TYR A 55 -34.03 16.31 17.51
C TYR A 55 -33.97 15.48 18.80
N SER A 56 -32.96 14.62 18.92
CA SER A 56 -32.71 13.83 20.14
C SER A 56 -32.33 14.73 21.32
N ASN A 57 -31.57 15.81 21.09
CA ASN A 57 -31.25 16.81 22.11
C ASN A 57 -32.50 17.53 22.60
N LEU A 58 -33.40 17.92 21.69
CA LEU A 58 -34.68 18.53 22.06
C LEU A 58 -35.51 17.59 22.93
N ILE A 59 -35.64 16.32 22.52
CA ILE A 59 -36.35 15.30 23.29
C ILE A 59 -35.72 15.10 24.67
N PHE A 60 -34.39 14.97 24.73
CA PHE A 60 -33.66 14.78 25.97
C PHE A 60 -33.82 15.97 26.94
N ALA A 61 -33.81 17.20 26.41
CA ALA A 61 -34.05 18.41 27.19
C ALA A 61 -35.52 18.50 27.68
N GLN A 62 -36.49 18.15 26.83
CA GLN A 62 -37.92 18.16 27.18
C GLN A 62 -38.29 17.07 28.18
N MET A 63 -37.67 15.90 28.10
CA MET A 63 -37.84 14.80 29.06
C MET A 63 -37.13 15.08 30.41
N GLY A 64 -36.26 16.09 30.47
CA GLY A 64 -35.37 16.40 31.57
C GLY A 64 -35.89 17.44 32.57
N GLY A 65 -36.98 17.14 33.29
CA GLY A 65 -37.35 17.89 34.50
C GLY A 65 -36.20 17.95 35.54
N PRO A 66 -36.37 18.64 36.70
CA PRO A 66 -35.27 19.17 37.53
C PRO A 66 -34.22 18.17 38.05
N LEU A 67 -34.41 16.86 37.93
CA LEU A 67 -33.45 15.84 38.38
C LEU A 67 -33.51 14.60 37.45
N ASN A 68 -33.19 14.74 36.16
CA ASN A 68 -33.01 13.57 35.28
C ASN A 68 -31.79 12.73 35.73
N ARG A 69 -32.03 11.81 36.67
CA ARG A 69 -31.04 10.90 37.28
C ARG A 69 -31.02 9.50 36.64
N GLU A 70 -31.82 9.26 35.60
CA GLU A 70 -31.88 7.94 34.96
C GLU A 70 -30.65 7.71 34.06
N THR A 71 -29.69 6.90 34.53
CA THR A 71 -28.48 6.53 33.77
C THR A 71 -28.77 6.00 32.35
N ALA A 72 -29.92 5.34 32.15
CA ALA A 72 -30.29 4.78 30.85
C ALA A 72 -30.52 5.84 29.77
N LEU A 73 -31.11 6.99 30.11
CA LEU A 73 -31.35 8.08 29.15
C LEU A 73 -30.03 8.74 28.72
N TRP A 74 -29.11 8.94 29.67
CA TRP A 74 -27.76 9.42 29.41
C TRP A 74 -26.99 8.44 28.51
N ASN A 75 -27.06 7.14 28.79
CA ASN A 75 -26.43 6.12 27.95
C ASN A 75 -26.98 6.11 26.51
N ALA A 76 -28.28 6.39 26.32
CA ALA A 76 -28.87 6.50 24.98
C ALA A 76 -28.30 7.68 24.18
N MET A 77 -28.10 8.83 24.84
CA MET A 77 -27.47 10.01 24.23
C MET A 77 -25.99 9.80 23.94
N ILE A 78 -25.23 9.25 24.90
CA ILE A 78 -23.81 8.93 24.76
C ILE A 78 -23.60 7.95 23.60
N ARG A 79 -24.41 6.88 23.50
CA ARG A 79 -24.41 5.96 22.35
C ARG A 79 -24.70 6.68 21.04
N GLY A 80 -25.72 7.55 21.04
CA GLY A 80 -26.10 8.34 19.87
C GLY A 80 -24.94 9.18 19.33
N TYR A 81 -24.25 9.91 20.20
CA TYR A 81 -23.09 10.70 19.82
C TYR A 81 -21.88 9.86 19.41
N ALA A 82 -21.68 8.68 20.00
CA ALA A 82 -20.55 7.81 19.66
C ALA A 82 -20.61 7.27 18.21
N TYR A 83 -21.80 6.96 17.71
CA TYR A 83 -21.99 6.33 16.39
C TYR A 83 -22.57 7.24 15.31
N ASN A 84 -23.48 8.14 15.69
CA ASN A 84 -24.35 8.83 14.73
C ASN A 84 -24.16 10.35 14.73
N GLY A 85 -23.57 10.93 15.79
CA GLY A 85 -23.35 12.37 15.93
C GLY A 85 -21.88 12.77 16.08
N PRO A 86 -21.61 14.05 16.40
CA PRO A 86 -20.26 14.53 16.70
C PRO A 86 -19.72 13.86 17.97
N ARG A 87 -18.63 13.10 17.85
CA ARG A 87 -18.04 12.32 18.95
C ARG A 87 -17.54 13.17 20.11
N GLU A 88 -17.16 14.43 19.88
CA GLU A 88 -16.83 15.40 20.94
C GLU A 88 -17.97 15.56 21.95
N ASN A 89 -19.21 15.57 21.47
CA ASN A 89 -20.37 15.74 22.33
C ASN A 89 -20.67 14.47 23.15
N CYS A 90 -20.17 13.30 22.74
CA CYS A 90 -20.20 12.10 23.59
C CYS A 90 -19.40 12.32 24.88
N LEU A 91 -18.21 12.92 24.78
CA LEU A 91 -17.36 13.20 25.93
C LEU A 91 -17.96 14.30 26.81
N LYS A 92 -18.50 15.37 26.21
CA LYS A 92 -19.22 16.41 26.96
C LYS A 92 -20.40 15.86 27.76
N MET A 93 -21.19 14.96 27.15
CA MET A 93 -22.29 14.27 27.83
C MET A 93 -21.81 13.38 28.98
N PHE A 94 -20.68 12.70 28.82
CA PHE A 94 -20.08 11.89 29.87
C PHE A 94 -19.55 12.72 31.04
N ASP A 95 -18.92 13.86 30.76
CA ASP A 95 -18.46 14.80 31.78
C ASP A 95 -19.65 15.43 32.53
N GLU A 96 -20.70 15.84 31.81
CA GLU A 96 -21.91 16.41 32.41
C GLU A 96 -22.66 15.40 33.28
N MET A 97 -22.74 14.14 32.84
CA MET A 97 -23.29 13.04 33.64
C MET A 97 -22.59 12.92 35.00
N SER A 98 -21.25 13.02 34.99
CA SER A 98 -20.43 12.96 36.20
C SER A 98 -20.60 14.20 37.09
N LEU A 99 -20.68 15.40 36.50
CA LEU A 99 -20.93 16.66 37.23
C LEU A 99 -22.29 16.67 37.94
N ARG A 100 -23.30 16.00 37.37
CA ARG A 100 -24.63 15.84 37.96
C ARG A 100 -24.72 14.70 38.99
N SER A 101 -23.59 14.12 39.40
CA SER A 101 -23.50 12.97 40.31
C SER A 101 -24.24 11.72 39.83
N ILE A 102 -24.39 11.55 38.52
CA ILE A 102 -24.98 10.34 37.93
C ILE A 102 -23.84 9.37 37.63
N LYS A 103 -23.88 8.18 38.24
CA LYS A 103 -22.78 7.21 38.12
C LYS A 103 -22.81 6.50 36.75
N PRO A 104 -21.70 6.51 35.99
CA PRO A 104 -21.54 5.65 34.82
C PRO A 104 -21.64 4.17 35.17
N ASN A 105 -22.03 3.34 34.20
CA ASN A 105 -22.10 1.89 34.36
C ASN A 105 -21.36 1.14 33.25
N ASN A 106 -21.39 -0.19 33.29
CA ASN A 106 -20.79 -1.09 32.30
C ASN A 106 -21.26 -0.88 30.84
N PHE A 107 -22.39 -0.19 30.63
CA PHE A 107 -22.88 0.19 29.30
C PHE A 107 -22.43 1.59 28.87
N THR A 108 -22.06 2.47 29.80
CA THR A 108 -21.59 3.83 29.49
C THR A 108 -20.17 3.80 28.91
N TYR A 109 -19.27 3.09 29.59
CA TYR A 109 -17.83 3.12 29.30
C TYR A 109 -17.45 2.67 27.88
N PRO A 110 -18.03 1.60 27.30
CA PRO A 110 -17.67 1.18 25.95
C PRO A 110 -17.86 2.26 24.88
N TYR A 111 -18.94 3.05 24.95
CA TYR A 111 -19.20 4.12 23.99
C TYR A 111 -18.22 5.30 24.12
N VAL A 112 -17.86 5.62 25.36
CA VAL A 112 -16.87 6.69 25.67
C VAL A 112 -15.49 6.26 25.19
N LEU A 113 -15.06 5.03 25.48
CA LEU A 113 -13.78 4.48 25.03
C LEU A 113 -13.69 4.42 23.50
N ASN A 114 -14.75 3.95 22.83
CA ASN A 114 -14.83 3.96 21.37
C ASN A 114 -14.70 5.38 20.79
N SER A 115 -15.36 6.36 21.39
CA SER A 115 -15.27 7.76 20.95
C SER A 115 -13.87 8.33 21.14
N CYS A 116 -13.22 8.06 22.29
CA CYS A 116 -11.83 8.44 22.52
C CYS A 116 -10.88 7.81 21.51
N SER A 117 -11.05 6.52 21.22
CA SER A 117 -10.26 5.75 20.25
C SER A 117 -10.35 6.34 18.84
N GLN A 118 -11.57 6.58 18.34
CA GLN A 118 -11.79 7.13 17.00
C GLN A 118 -11.30 8.57 16.84
N MET A 119 -11.20 9.33 17.93
CA MET A 119 -10.71 10.72 17.93
C MET A 119 -9.22 10.85 18.26
N GLY A 120 -8.52 9.75 18.56
CA GLY A 120 -7.12 9.78 19.00
C GLY A 120 -6.90 10.43 20.39
N LEU A 121 -7.93 10.57 21.22
CA LEU A 121 -7.86 11.20 22.54
C LEU A 121 -7.42 10.20 23.64
N PHE A 122 -6.25 9.60 23.46
CA PHE A 122 -5.78 8.50 24.32
C PHE A 122 -5.53 8.91 25.77
N GLY A 123 -5.12 10.16 26.02
CA GLY A 123 -4.96 10.70 27.38
C GLY A 123 -6.28 10.74 28.16
N VAL A 124 -7.40 11.06 27.48
CA VAL A 124 -8.74 11.03 28.09
C VAL A 124 -9.18 9.59 28.32
N GLY A 125 -8.96 8.71 27.34
CA GLY A 125 -9.29 7.28 27.48
C GLY A 125 -8.58 6.60 28.66
N ARG A 126 -7.29 6.92 28.92
CA ARG A 126 -6.57 6.42 30.11
C ARG A 126 -7.18 6.92 31.44
N LYS A 127 -7.66 8.18 31.49
CA LYS A 127 -8.41 8.68 32.66
C LYS A 127 -9.72 7.93 32.86
N VAL A 128 -10.43 7.64 31.77
CA VAL A 128 -11.67 6.83 31.79
C VAL A 128 -11.37 5.41 32.29
N HIS A 129 -10.28 4.78 31.84
CA HIS A 129 -9.82 3.49 32.37
C HIS A 129 -9.60 3.53 33.89
N GLY A 130 -8.88 4.54 34.41
CA GLY A 130 -8.73 4.71 35.86
C GLY A 130 -10.07 4.87 36.59
N GLY A 131 -11.06 5.53 35.96
CA GLY A 131 -12.42 5.64 36.48
C GLY A 131 -13.21 4.32 36.48
N ILE A 132 -13.00 3.47 35.47
CA ILE A 132 -13.60 2.13 35.37
C ILE A 132 -13.17 1.25 36.54
N ILE A 133 -11.87 1.23 36.83
CA ILE A 133 -11.29 0.46 37.95
C ILE A 133 -11.87 0.94 39.28
N LYS A 134 -11.89 2.26 39.52
CA LYS A 134 -12.49 2.85 40.74
C LYS A 134 -13.98 2.57 40.89
N SER A 135 -14.69 2.40 39.78
CA SER A 135 -16.13 2.13 39.78
C SER A 135 -16.47 0.64 39.87
N GLY A 136 -15.47 -0.24 39.90
CA GLY A 136 -15.65 -1.69 40.04
C GLY A 136 -16.10 -2.41 38.75
N PHE A 137 -16.10 -1.73 37.60
CA PHE A 137 -16.55 -2.32 36.33
C PHE A 137 -15.44 -2.96 35.50
N GLY A 138 -14.20 -3.03 36.01
CA GLY A 138 -13.07 -3.65 35.31
C GLY A 138 -13.29 -5.12 34.93
N TRP A 139 -14.10 -5.84 35.71
CA TRP A 139 -14.42 -7.25 35.47
C TRP A 139 -15.53 -7.49 34.45
N ALA A 140 -16.23 -6.44 34.02
CA ALA A 140 -17.34 -6.59 33.08
C ALA A 140 -16.81 -6.86 31.67
N PHE A 141 -17.22 -7.98 31.06
CA PHE A 141 -16.76 -8.39 29.72
C PHE A 141 -16.90 -7.29 28.66
N SER A 142 -18.03 -6.57 28.63
CA SER A 142 -18.27 -5.47 27.69
C SER A 142 -17.29 -4.32 27.85
N VAL A 143 -16.84 -4.06 29.08
CA VAL A 143 -15.87 -3.01 29.41
C VAL A 143 -14.46 -3.48 29.10
N GLY A 144 -14.11 -4.73 29.45
CA GLY A 144 -12.84 -5.35 29.11
C GLY A 144 -12.58 -5.38 27.61
N ASN A 145 -13.55 -5.81 26.80
CA ASN A 145 -13.42 -5.80 25.34
C ASN A 145 -13.26 -4.36 24.79
N ALA A 146 -14.01 -3.39 25.33
CA ALA A 146 -13.88 -2.00 24.88
C ALA A 146 -12.54 -1.36 25.30
N LEU A 147 -11.99 -1.72 26.46
CA LEU A 147 -10.65 -1.32 26.89
C LEU A 147 -9.60 -1.96 25.98
N PHE A 148 -9.74 -3.25 25.67
CA PHE A 148 -8.87 -3.95 24.73
C PHE A 148 -8.85 -3.26 23.36
N ASP A 149 -10.01 -3.05 22.74
CA ASP A 149 -10.12 -2.38 21.44
C ASP A 149 -9.58 -0.93 21.49
N PHE A 150 -9.74 -0.23 22.62
CA PHE A 150 -9.17 1.11 22.83
C PHE A 150 -7.63 1.10 22.83
N TYR A 151 -7.02 0.19 23.58
CA TYR A 151 -5.55 0.09 23.65
C TYR A 151 -4.95 -0.45 22.36
N VAL A 152 -5.61 -1.37 21.66
CA VAL A 152 -5.19 -1.82 20.32
C VAL A 152 -5.15 -0.63 19.34
N LYS A 153 -6.22 0.18 19.30
CA LYS A 153 -6.23 1.38 18.44
C LYS A 153 -5.15 2.39 18.80
N MET A 154 -4.84 2.51 20.09
CA MET A 154 -3.76 3.36 20.58
C MET A 154 -2.41 2.91 20.01
N VAL A 155 -2.12 1.61 20.02
CA VAL A 155 -0.89 1.05 19.43
C VAL A 155 -0.83 1.30 17.92
N GLU A 156 -1.95 1.13 17.19
CA GLU A 156 -2.02 1.39 15.74
C GLU A 156 -1.69 2.85 15.38
N PHE A 157 -1.98 3.80 16.26
CA PHE A 157 -1.78 5.25 16.01
C PHE A 157 -0.35 5.72 16.30
N MET A 158 0.46 4.94 17.02
CA MET A 158 1.82 5.33 17.39
C MET A 158 2.85 4.89 16.34
N GLU A 159 3.76 5.80 16.00
CA GLU A 159 4.94 5.52 15.19
C GLU A 159 5.95 4.63 15.95
N ILE A 160 6.82 3.93 15.21
CA ILE A 160 7.71 2.88 15.70
C ILE A 160 8.69 3.42 16.77
N GLY A 161 8.69 2.84 17.98
CA GLY A 161 9.61 3.23 19.06
C GLY A 161 9.28 2.62 20.45
N LEU A 162 10.06 2.98 21.48
CA LEU A 162 9.93 2.49 22.89
C LEU A 162 8.49 2.65 23.45
N SER A 163 7.80 3.74 23.10
CA SER A 163 6.43 4.01 23.54
C SER A 163 5.40 2.99 23.00
N LYS A 164 5.70 2.32 21.88
CA LYS A 164 4.81 1.34 21.26
C LYS A 164 4.82 0.01 22.01
N ASN A 165 5.99 -0.42 22.49
CA ASN A 165 6.15 -1.63 23.32
C ASN A 165 5.47 -1.48 24.70
N GLU A 166 5.59 -0.31 25.33
CA GLU A 166 4.87 -0.02 26.58
C GLU A 166 3.35 -0.11 26.39
N SER A 167 2.84 0.35 25.25
CA SER A 167 1.42 0.32 24.94
C SER A 167 0.91 -1.08 24.60
N LEU A 168 1.77 -1.93 24.02
CA LEU A 168 1.50 -3.34 23.81
C LEU A 168 1.38 -4.09 25.15
N ASN A 169 2.19 -3.72 26.15
CA ASN A 169 2.09 -4.24 27.50
C ASN A 169 0.77 -3.83 28.18
N ASP A 170 0.28 -2.61 27.93
CA ASP A 170 -1.05 -2.19 28.40
C ASP A 170 -2.17 -3.06 27.79
N VAL A 171 -2.10 -3.37 26.49
CA VAL A 171 -3.04 -4.29 25.82
C VAL A 171 -2.99 -5.68 26.49
N ARG A 172 -1.77 -6.22 26.69
CA ARG A 172 -1.57 -7.53 27.31
C ARG A 172 -2.11 -7.58 28.73
N LYS A 173 -1.86 -6.54 29.51
CA LYS A 173 -2.37 -6.43 30.89
C LYS A 173 -3.89 -6.45 30.94
N VAL A 174 -4.55 -5.65 30.10
CA VAL A 174 -6.02 -5.64 30.00
C VAL A 174 -6.54 -7.02 29.59
N PHE A 175 -5.89 -7.66 28.61
CA PHE A 175 -6.23 -9.01 28.19
C PHE A 175 -6.11 -10.02 29.34
N ASP A 176 -5.01 -9.99 30.10
CA ASP A 176 -4.76 -10.93 31.20
C ASP A 176 -5.74 -10.77 32.36
N GLU A 177 -6.17 -9.54 32.66
CA GLU A 177 -7.15 -9.21 33.70
C GLU A 177 -8.59 -9.67 33.37
N MET A 178 -8.88 -9.98 32.10
CA MET A 178 -10.20 -10.48 31.69
C MET A 178 -10.45 -11.92 32.17
N ARG A 179 -11.58 -12.14 32.86
CA ARG A 179 -12.00 -13.47 33.34
C ARG A 179 -12.42 -14.40 32.21
N GLU A 180 -13.13 -13.86 31.22
CA GLU A 180 -13.60 -14.59 30.05
C GLU A 180 -12.79 -14.13 28.83
N LYS A 181 -11.96 -15.03 28.32
CA LYS A 181 -11.16 -14.82 27.09
C LYS A 181 -11.77 -15.68 26.00
N THR A 182 -12.49 -15.04 25.07
CA THR A 182 -13.07 -15.74 23.92
C THR A 182 -11.99 -16.06 22.89
N VAL A 183 -12.24 -17.03 22.02
CA VAL A 183 -11.35 -17.35 20.88
C VAL A 183 -11.14 -16.11 19.99
N GLU A 184 -12.19 -15.31 19.77
CA GLU A 184 -12.11 -14.05 19.03
C GLU A 184 -11.12 -13.06 19.66
N LEU A 185 -11.18 -12.88 20.99
CA LEU A 185 -10.28 -11.99 21.70
C LEU A 185 -8.83 -12.49 21.65
N GLY A 186 -8.62 -13.81 21.78
CA GLY A 186 -7.31 -14.44 21.59
C GLY A 186 -6.76 -14.19 20.19
N ASN A 187 -7.58 -14.37 19.15
CA ASN A 187 -7.21 -14.11 17.75
C ASN A 187 -6.82 -12.65 17.52
N LYS A 188 -7.57 -11.69 18.09
CA LYS A 188 -7.21 -10.27 18.03
C LYS A 188 -5.85 -10.00 18.69
N MET A 189 -5.57 -10.61 19.85
CA MET A 189 -4.30 -10.44 20.55
C MET A 189 -3.12 -11.02 19.77
N ILE A 190 -3.26 -12.22 19.20
CA ILE A 190 -2.25 -12.83 18.32
C ILE A 190 -2.02 -11.94 17.10
N GLY A 191 -3.08 -11.45 16.46
CA GLY A 191 -3.01 -10.56 15.31
C GLY A 191 -2.29 -9.25 15.61
N GLN A 192 -2.47 -8.72 16.82
CA GLN A 192 -1.77 -7.52 17.26
C GLN A 192 -0.27 -7.76 17.39
N TYR A 193 0.14 -8.82 18.09
CA TYR A 193 1.55 -9.20 18.15
C TYR A 193 2.13 -9.49 16.76
N ALA A 194 1.37 -10.13 15.87
CA ALA A 194 1.77 -10.42 14.49
C ALA A 194 2.02 -9.16 13.65
N ASN A 195 1.20 -8.12 13.81
CA ASN A 195 1.37 -6.84 13.12
C ASN A 195 2.63 -6.09 13.58
N GLU A 196 3.01 -6.28 14.84
CA GLU A 196 4.21 -5.68 15.42
C GLU A 196 5.47 -6.53 15.20
N GLY A 197 5.35 -7.69 14.56
CA GLY A 197 6.49 -8.60 14.32
C GLY A 197 6.95 -9.39 15.55
N ASP A 198 6.13 -9.45 16.61
CA ASP A 198 6.44 -10.20 17.83
C ASP A 198 5.79 -11.60 17.81
N ALA A 199 6.34 -12.49 16.97
CA ALA A 199 5.83 -13.85 16.85
C ALA A 199 5.96 -14.66 18.16
N LYS A 200 6.89 -14.30 19.05
CA LYS A 200 7.12 -15.02 20.32
C LYS A 200 5.95 -14.81 21.28
N ASN A 201 5.55 -13.56 21.52
CA ASN A 201 4.41 -13.30 22.39
C ASN A 201 3.08 -13.70 21.74
N ALA A 202 2.98 -13.62 20.41
CA ALA A 202 1.86 -14.20 19.66
C ALA A 202 1.73 -15.72 19.96
N ARG A 203 2.85 -16.44 19.99
CA ARG A 203 2.88 -17.88 20.29
C ARG A 203 2.47 -18.18 21.73
N VAL A 204 2.91 -17.39 22.70
CA VAL A 204 2.50 -17.54 24.10
C VAL A 204 0.98 -17.44 24.24
N VAL A 205 0.36 -16.41 23.66
CA VAL A 205 -1.11 -16.27 23.67
C VAL A 205 -1.78 -17.47 23.01
N PHE A 206 -1.28 -17.88 21.85
CA PHE A 206 -1.81 -19.03 21.12
C PHE A 206 -1.74 -20.31 21.94
N ASP A 207 -0.65 -20.56 22.68
CA ASP A 207 -0.47 -21.76 23.50
C ASP A 207 -1.35 -21.72 24.77
N GLU A 208 -1.67 -20.55 25.30
CA GLU A 208 -2.58 -20.35 26.45
C GLU A 208 -4.07 -20.54 26.10
N MET A 209 -4.46 -20.47 24.82
CA MET A 209 -5.85 -20.61 24.40
C MET A 209 -6.38 -22.04 24.64
N PRO A 210 -7.49 -22.23 25.39
CA PRO A 210 -8.05 -23.55 25.63
C PRO A 210 -8.67 -24.15 24.37
N GLU A 211 -9.34 -23.32 23.58
CA GLU A 211 -9.93 -23.65 22.28
C GLU A 211 -9.31 -22.78 21.19
N ARG A 212 -9.11 -23.36 19.99
CA ARG A 212 -8.50 -22.70 18.84
C ARG A 212 -9.32 -23.01 17.61
N ASP A 213 -9.68 -21.97 16.87
CA ASP A 213 -10.36 -22.13 15.60
C ASP A 213 -9.37 -21.97 14.43
N ILE A 214 -9.87 -22.09 13.20
CA ILE A 214 -9.04 -21.95 12.00
C ILE A 214 -8.42 -20.54 11.88
N VAL A 215 -9.05 -19.52 12.45
CA VAL A 215 -8.54 -18.15 12.47
C VAL A 215 -7.36 -18.05 13.43
N SER A 216 -7.38 -18.73 14.59
CA SER A 216 -6.25 -18.83 15.50
C SER A 216 -5.01 -19.38 14.80
N TRP A 217 -5.17 -20.51 14.10
CA TRP A 217 -4.08 -21.16 13.35
C TRP A 217 -3.56 -20.28 12.21
N ASN A 218 -4.45 -19.70 11.42
CA ASN A 218 -4.06 -18.82 10.31
C ASN A 218 -3.30 -17.58 10.81
N THR A 219 -3.75 -16.99 11.92
CA THR A 219 -3.13 -15.78 12.48
C THR A 219 -1.73 -16.06 13.03
N ILE A 220 -1.53 -17.17 13.74
CA ILE A 220 -0.20 -17.51 14.27
C ILE A 220 0.78 -17.90 13.16
N ILE A 221 0.33 -18.64 12.14
CA ILE A 221 1.16 -18.95 10.97
C ILE A 221 1.57 -17.63 10.30
N LEU A 222 0.61 -16.73 10.03
CA LEU A 222 0.88 -15.42 9.45
C LEU A 222 1.90 -14.61 10.28
N ALA A 223 1.83 -14.66 11.62
CA ALA A 223 2.79 -14.00 12.51
C ALA A 223 4.23 -14.44 12.24
N TYR A 224 4.49 -15.75 12.18
CA TYR A 224 5.82 -16.28 11.88
C TYR A 224 6.28 -15.97 10.45
N THR A 225 5.37 -16.00 9.48
CA THR A 225 5.71 -15.63 8.09
C THR A 225 6.12 -14.17 7.95
N LYS A 226 5.50 -13.24 8.70
CA LYS A 226 5.86 -11.82 8.71
C LYS A 226 7.25 -11.56 9.29
N VAL A 227 7.66 -12.35 10.28
CA VAL A 227 9.00 -12.29 10.88
C VAL A 227 10.07 -12.95 9.99
N GLY A 228 9.65 -13.72 8.98
CA GLY A 228 10.53 -14.47 8.09
C GLY A 228 10.95 -15.84 8.61
N ASP A 229 10.42 -16.29 9.74
CA ASP A 229 10.66 -17.62 10.30
C ASP A 229 9.70 -18.64 9.67
N VAL A 230 10.02 -19.02 8.43
CA VAL A 230 9.22 -19.97 7.64
C VAL A 230 9.28 -21.38 8.23
N ALA A 231 10.33 -21.74 8.96
CA ALA A 231 10.46 -23.05 9.59
C ALA A 231 9.40 -23.24 10.69
N ALA A 232 9.27 -22.26 11.60
CA ALA A 232 8.23 -22.29 12.62
C ALA A 232 6.82 -22.19 12.02
N ALA A 233 6.64 -21.38 10.97
CA ALA A 233 5.37 -21.31 10.23
C ALA A 233 4.98 -22.67 9.63
N SER A 234 5.97 -23.39 9.05
CA SER A 234 5.78 -24.73 8.49
C SER A 234 5.44 -25.78 9.56
N GLU A 235 6.09 -25.73 10.73
CA GLU A 235 5.74 -26.62 11.85
C GLU A 235 4.28 -26.42 12.29
N LEU A 236 3.85 -25.17 12.43
CA LEU A 236 2.48 -24.82 12.79
C LEU A 236 1.48 -25.20 11.71
N PHE A 237 1.86 -25.04 10.43
CA PHE A 237 1.06 -25.48 9.30
C PHE A 237 0.80 -26.97 9.37
N GLU A 238 1.83 -27.81 9.52
CA GLU A 238 1.67 -29.26 9.61
C GLU A 238 0.77 -29.67 10.78
N ARG A 239 0.96 -29.03 11.95
CA ARG A 239 0.16 -29.27 13.17
C ARG A 239 -1.29 -28.80 13.08
N ALA A 240 -1.64 -27.90 12.16
CA ALA A 240 -2.99 -27.38 12.05
C ALA A 240 -3.98 -28.51 11.67
N PRO A 241 -5.04 -28.75 12.47
CA PRO A 241 -5.93 -29.90 12.30
C PRO A 241 -6.78 -29.79 11.02
N ASN A 242 -7.15 -28.57 10.65
CA ASN A 242 -7.86 -28.26 9.41
C ASN A 242 -7.13 -27.11 8.71
N LYS A 243 -6.93 -27.24 7.41
CA LYS A 243 -6.25 -26.25 6.57
C LYS A 243 -7.23 -25.77 5.51
N ASN A 244 -7.56 -24.48 5.50
CA ASN A 244 -8.38 -23.90 4.44
C ASN A 244 -7.48 -23.16 3.43
N VAL A 245 -8.10 -22.63 2.38
CA VAL A 245 -7.38 -21.90 1.33
C VAL A 245 -6.49 -20.79 1.92
N VAL A 246 -6.95 -20.07 2.95
CA VAL A 246 -6.15 -19.03 3.63
C VAL A 246 -4.88 -19.60 4.26
N THR A 247 -4.97 -20.75 4.95
CA THR A 247 -3.81 -21.43 5.55
C THR A 247 -2.75 -21.76 4.48
N TRP A 248 -3.19 -22.37 3.36
CA TRP A 248 -2.33 -22.74 2.25
C TRP A 248 -1.72 -21.52 1.55
N THR A 249 -2.52 -20.49 1.25
CA THR A 249 -2.02 -19.27 0.60
C THR A 249 -1.03 -18.49 1.46
N THR A 250 -1.18 -18.52 2.80
CA THR A 250 -0.23 -17.90 3.73
C THR A 250 1.13 -18.58 3.63
N MET A 251 1.18 -19.93 3.63
CA MET A 251 2.43 -20.68 3.47
C MET A 251 3.05 -20.50 2.07
N LEU A 252 2.22 -20.51 1.02
CA LEU A 252 2.65 -20.25 -0.34
C LEU A 252 3.37 -18.90 -0.45
N GLY A 253 2.74 -17.84 0.09
CA GLY A 253 3.32 -16.49 0.13
C GLY A 253 4.60 -16.42 0.94
N ALA A 254 4.71 -17.18 2.04
CA ALA A 254 5.91 -17.23 2.87
C ALA A 254 7.11 -17.82 2.14
N TYR A 255 6.95 -19.00 1.53
CA TYR A 255 8.01 -19.62 0.74
C TYR A 255 8.39 -18.74 -0.45
N ALA A 256 7.40 -18.19 -1.16
CA ALA A 256 7.64 -17.23 -2.23
C ALA A 256 8.45 -16.02 -1.74
N ALA A 257 8.10 -15.40 -0.61
CA ALA A 257 8.80 -14.24 -0.05
C ALA A 257 10.28 -14.54 0.26
N THR A 258 10.59 -15.75 0.74
CA THR A 258 11.97 -16.19 1.00
C THR A 258 12.75 -16.62 -0.24
N GLY A 259 12.10 -16.74 -1.41
CA GLY A 259 12.72 -17.17 -2.65
C GLY A 259 12.77 -18.69 -2.86
N ASP A 260 12.29 -19.50 -1.91
CA ASP A 260 12.16 -20.96 -2.07
C ASP A 260 10.94 -21.32 -2.93
N LEU A 261 11.04 -21.03 -4.23
CA LEU A 261 9.95 -21.25 -5.18
C LEU A 261 9.71 -22.73 -5.50
N LYS A 262 10.67 -23.61 -5.21
CA LYS A 262 10.49 -25.05 -5.35
C LYS A 262 9.49 -25.55 -4.33
N THR A 263 9.68 -25.18 -3.06
CA THR A 263 8.74 -25.52 -1.99
C THR A 263 7.42 -24.78 -2.17
N ALA A 264 7.45 -23.49 -2.55
CA ALA A 264 6.25 -22.74 -2.88
C ALA A 264 5.41 -23.45 -3.96
N ARG A 265 6.06 -23.94 -5.03
CA ARG A 265 5.37 -24.67 -6.10
C ARG A 265 4.80 -26.00 -5.63
N LYS A 266 5.54 -26.75 -4.80
CA LYS A 266 5.06 -28.00 -4.20
C LYS A 266 3.82 -27.76 -3.35
N VAL A 267 3.87 -26.78 -2.45
CA VAL A 267 2.73 -26.38 -1.60
C VAL A 267 1.55 -25.99 -2.47
N PHE A 268 1.76 -25.20 -3.52
CA PHE A 268 0.72 -24.82 -4.48
C PHE A 268 0.08 -26.05 -5.13
N ASP A 269 0.86 -26.97 -5.68
CA ASP A 269 0.33 -28.16 -6.36
C ASP A 269 -0.47 -29.07 -5.39
N GLU A 270 -0.02 -29.21 -4.14
CA GLU A 270 -0.68 -29.98 -3.07
C GLU A 270 -1.95 -29.32 -2.52
N MET A 271 -2.21 -28.04 -2.82
CA MET A 271 -3.43 -27.35 -2.36
C MET A 271 -4.69 -28.07 -2.87
N PRO A 272 -5.61 -28.51 -1.98
CA PRO A 272 -6.84 -29.18 -2.38
C PRO A 272 -7.75 -28.28 -3.22
N ASP A 273 -7.93 -27.03 -2.78
CA ASP A 273 -8.72 -26.01 -3.45
C ASP A 273 -7.84 -24.81 -3.79
N LYS A 274 -7.68 -24.52 -5.08
CA LYS A 274 -6.93 -23.36 -5.58
C LYS A 274 -7.90 -22.27 -5.99
N ASN A 275 -7.77 -21.08 -5.39
CA ASN A 275 -8.54 -19.90 -5.78
C ASN A 275 -7.66 -18.90 -6.55
N VAL A 276 -8.28 -17.86 -7.13
CA VAL A 276 -7.59 -16.81 -7.89
C VAL A 276 -6.41 -16.21 -7.12
N VAL A 277 -6.52 -16.05 -5.79
CA VAL A 277 -5.45 -15.52 -4.94
C VAL A 277 -4.22 -16.43 -4.94
N SER A 278 -4.40 -17.75 -4.82
CA SER A 278 -3.30 -18.72 -4.85
C SER A 278 -2.56 -18.72 -6.21
N TRP A 279 -3.29 -18.64 -7.33
CA TRP A 279 -2.72 -18.52 -8.67
C TRP A 279 -1.93 -17.22 -8.84
N ASN A 280 -2.53 -16.08 -8.46
CA ASN A 280 -1.90 -14.78 -8.54
C ASN A 280 -0.62 -14.70 -7.68
N CYS A 281 -0.63 -15.33 -6.50
CA CYS A 281 0.55 -15.43 -5.64
C CYS A 281 1.70 -16.15 -6.36
N MET A 282 1.44 -17.30 -6.98
CA MET A 282 2.48 -18.07 -7.67
C MET A 282 2.97 -17.38 -8.95
N MET A 283 2.05 -16.83 -9.76
CA MET A 283 2.41 -16.07 -10.98
C MET A 283 3.26 -14.83 -10.67
N SER A 284 2.87 -14.04 -9.66
CA SER A 284 3.65 -12.86 -9.25
C SER A 284 5.04 -13.23 -8.72
N SER A 285 5.13 -14.37 -8.03
CA SER A 285 6.39 -14.88 -7.50
C SER A 285 7.37 -15.29 -8.60
N TYR A 286 6.89 -15.94 -9.66
CA TYR A 286 7.70 -16.23 -10.85
C TYR A 286 8.10 -14.96 -11.61
N ASN A 287 7.17 -14.02 -11.80
CA ASN A 287 7.49 -12.73 -12.45
C ASN A 287 8.60 -11.98 -11.72
N ARG A 288 8.60 -11.97 -10.37
CA ARG A 288 9.60 -11.25 -9.57
C ARG A 288 11.02 -11.79 -9.76
N ILE A 289 11.19 -13.08 -10.04
CA ILE A 289 12.51 -13.69 -10.26
C ILE A 289 12.90 -13.79 -11.74
N GLY A 290 12.06 -13.29 -12.64
CA GLY A 290 12.31 -13.31 -14.09
C GLY A 290 11.89 -14.58 -14.82
N GLU A 291 11.22 -15.53 -14.14
CA GLU A 291 10.74 -16.78 -14.74
C GLU A 291 9.38 -16.60 -15.42
N PHE A 292 9.32 -15.65 -16.35
CA PHE A 292 8.07 -15.19 -16.99
C PHE A 292 7.33 -16.31 -17.75
N MET A 293 8.06 -17.25 -18.35
CA MET A 293 7.44 -18.38 -19.06
C MET A 293 6.68 -19.32 -18.11
N LEU A 294 7.19 -19.54 -16.89
CA LEU A 294 6.48 -20.32 -15.87
C LEU A 294 5.22 -19.60 -15.36
N ALA A 295 5.25 -18.26 -15.32
CA ALA A 295 4.06 -17.47 -15.00
C ALA A 295 2.97 -17.60 -16.08
N LEU A 296 3.35 -17.65 -17.37
CA LEU A 296 2.41 -17.89 -18.47
C LEU A 296 1.87 -19.32 -18.49
N ASP A 297 2.71 -20.32 -18.23
CA ASP A 297 2.28 -21.72 -18.08
C ASP A 297 1.22 -21.86 -16.97
N LEU A 298 1.43 -21.19 -15.83
CA LEU A 298 0.43 -21.13 -14.77
C LEU A 298 -0.87 -20.43 -15.19
N PHE A 299 -0.78 -19.37 -15.99
CA PHE A 299 -1.97 -18.70 -16.51
C PHE A 299 -2.79 -19.63 -17.41
N ASP A 300 -2.14 -20.37 -18.31
CA ASP A 300 -2.82 -21.33 -19.19
C ASP A 300 -3.42 -22.49 -18.40
N ARG A 301 -2.71 -22.98 -17.38
CA ARG A 301 -3.23 -24.01 -16.46
C ARG A 301 -4.41 -23.51 -15.63
N MET A 302 -4.38 -22.27 -15.15
CA MET A 302 -5.50 -21.64 -14.43
C MET A 302 -6.78 -21.65 -15.28
N GLN A 303 -6.64 -21.35 -16.58
CA GLN A 303 -7.75 -21.37 -17.52
C GLN A 303 -8.26 -22.78 -17.81
N SER A 304 -7.36 -23.77 -17.95
CA SER A 304 -7.77 -25.17 -18.17
C SER A 304 -8.48 -25.77 -16.95
N GLU A 305 -8.15 -25.30 -15.75
CA GLU A 305 -8.85 -25.63 -14.50
C GLU A 305 -10.14 -24.79 -14.28
N ASN A 306 -10.58 -24.01 -15.30
CA ASN A 306 -11.78 -23.16 -15.28
C ASN A 306 -11.82 -22.12 -14.15
N VAL A 307 -10.66 -21.70 -13.64
CA VAL A 307 -10.58 -20.63 -12.65
C VAL A 307 -10.62 -19.29 -13.38
N ARG A 308 -11.65 -18.48 -13.10
CA ARG A 308 -11.86 -17.20 -13.79
C ARG A 308 -10.77 -16.18 -13.42
N PRO A 309 -9.97 -15.67 -14.38
CA PRO A 309 -8.98 -14.62 -14.11
C PRO A 309 -9.60 -13.32 -13.61
N ASP A 310 -8.90 -12.63 -12.72
CA ASP A 310 -9.23 -11.26 -12.31
C ASP A 310 -8.26 -10.22 -12.92
N SER A 311 -8.45 -8.94 -12.59
CA SER A 311 -7.60 -7.85 -13.08
C SER A 311 -6.11 -8.06 -12.74
N TYR A 312 -5.81 -8.62 -11.57
CA TYR A 312 -4.43 -8.89 -11.15
C TYR A 312 -3.84 -10.07 -11.92
N THR A 313 -4.62 -11.12 -12.19
CA THR A 313 -4.21 -12.24 -13.03
C THR A 313 -3.82 -11.76 -14.42
N PHE A 314 -4.66 -10.94 -15.06
CA PHE A 314 -4.37 -10.40 -16.38
C PHE A 314 -3.14 -9.50 -16.38
N ALA A 315 -2.98 -8.64 -15.37
CA ALA A 315 -1.80 -7.80 -15.24
C ALA A 315 -0.50 -8.64 -15.10
N ALA A 316 -0.54 -9.72 -14.30
CA ALA A 316 0.59 -10.62 -14.13
C ALA A 316 0.93 -11.38 -15.42
N ALA A 317 -0.06 -11.87 -16.17
CA ALA A 317 0.17 -12.52 -17.46
C ALA A 317 0.72 -11.53 -18.50
N LEU A 318 0.17 -10.32 -18.58
CA LEU A 318 0.63 -9.28 -19.50
C LEU A 318 2.06 -8.81 -19.20
N MET A 319 2.44 -8.72 -17.91
CA MET A 319 3.81 -8.46 -17.50
C MET A 319 4.77 -9.54 -17.98
N ALA A 320 4.38 -10.81 -17.88
CA ALA A 320 5.18 -11.92 -18.37
C ALA A 320 5.34 -11.86 -19.91
N CYS A 321 4.27 -11.56 -20.66
CA CYS A 321 4.35 -11.35 -22.11
C CYS A 321 5.26 -10.16 -22.48
N SER A 322 5.16 -9.06 -21.72
CA SER A 322 5.93 -7.84 -21.91
C SER A 322 7.44 -8.07 -21.78
N ASN A 323 7.86 -8.81 -20.74
CA ASN A 323 9.28 -9.07 -20.47
C ASN A 323 9.87 -10.20 -21.33
N THR A 324 9.04 -11.08 -21.88
CA THR A 324 9.46 -12.11 -22.85
C THR A 324 9.40 -11.62 -24.30
N SER A 325 8.95 -10.38 -24.52
CA SER A 325 8.65 -9.83 -25.84
C SER A 325 7.71 -10.72 -26.68
N ASN A 326 6.85 -11.52 -26.01
CA ASN A 326 5.95 -12.46 -26.67
C ASN A 326 4.62 -11.78 -27.03
N LEU A 327 4.62 -11.16 -28.22
CA LEU A 327 3.46 -10.42 -28.74
C LEU A 327 2.23 -11.30 -28.95
N GLU A 328 2.41 -12.55 -29.38
CA GLU A 328 1.31 -13.47 -29.68
C GLU A 328 0.57 -13.88 -28.41
N SER A 329 1.29 -14.28 -27.36
CA SER A 329 0.68 -14.53 -26.04
C SER A 329 0.01 -13.27 -25.50
N GLY A 330 0.62 -12.10 -25.67
CA GLY A 330 0.01 -10.82 -25.31
C GLY A 330 -1.31 -10.52 -26.04
N ARG A 331 -1.39 -10.82 -27.34
CA ARG A 331 -2.63 -10.72 -28.13
C ARG A 331 -3.68 -11.73 -27.67
N HIS A 332 -3.26 -12.96 -27.37
CA HIS A 332 -4.15 -13.98 -26.83
C HIS A 332 -4.76 -13.52 -25.50
N VAL A 333 -3.92 -13.10 -24.53
CA VAL A 333 -4.39 -12.57 -23.25
C VAL A 333 -5.34 -11.40 -23.44
N HIS A 334 -5.01 -10.40 -24.27
CA HIS A 334 -5.90 -9.28 -24.56
C HIS A 334 -7.25 -9.73 -25.15
N SER A 335 -7.29 -10.77 -26.00
CA SER A 335 -8.54 -11.28 -26.57
C SER A 335 -9.50 -11.87 -25.53
N LEU A 336 -8.96 -12.36 -24.40
CA LEU A 336 -9.74 -12.93 -23.30
C LEU A 336 -10.40 -11.83 -22.43
N ILE A 337 -9.87 -10.60 -22.46
CA ILE A 337 -10.33 -9.51 -21.60
C ILE A 337 -11.50 -8.77 -22.28
N ARG A 338 -12.72 -9.25 -22.02
CA ARG A 338 -13.95 -8.60 -22.49
C ARG A 338 -14.15 -7.26 -21.80
N ASP A 339 -14.54 -6.23 -22.56
CA ASP A 339 -14.81 -4.88 -22.03
C ASP A 339 -13.66 -4.28 -21.18
N TRP A 340 -12.41 -4.65 -21.48
CA TRP A 340 -11.22 -4.16 -20.75
C TRP A 340 -11.14 -2.64 -20.54
N PRO A 341 -11.65 -1.75 -21.43
CA PRO A 341 -11.63 -0.31 -21.18
C PRO A 341 -12.50 0.14 -19.99
N LYS A 342 -13.38 -0.73 -19.48
CA LYS A 342 -14.27 -0.49 -18.34
C LYS A 342 -13.85 -1.24 -17.07
N LEU A 343 -12.83 -2.10 -17.13
CA LEU A 343 -12.46 -3.01 -16.04
C LEU A 343 -11.69 -2.28 -14.94
N ASP A 344 -10.38 -2.10 -15.15
CA ASP A 344 -9.46 -1.53 -14.18
C ASP A 344 -8.33 -0.84 -14.96
N ILE A 345 -7.88 0.30 -14.46
CA ILE A 345 -6.74 1.02 -15.00
C ILE A 345 -5.47 0.16 -14.99
N ILE A 346 -5.34 -0.74 -14.02
CA ILE A 346 -4.20 -1.66 -13.90
C ILE A 346 -4.07 -2.51 -15.17
N VAL A 347 -5.17 -3.08 -15.65
CA VAL A 347 -5.19 -3.92 -16.87
C VAL A 347 -4.92 -3.08 -18.11
N GLY A 348 -5.54 -1.90 -18.20
CA GLY A 348 -5.31 -0.97 -19.31
C GLY A 348 -3.84 -0.56 -19.43
N THR A 349 -3.20 -0.20 -18.32
CA THR A 349 -1.79 0.18 -18.30
C THR A 349 -0.88 -1.00 -18.62
N ALA A 350 -1.17 -2.19 -18.09
CA ALA A 350 -0.42 -3.41 -18.43
C ALA A 350 -0.50 -3.78 -19.92
N LEU A 351 -1.65 -3.55 -20.57
CA LEU A 351 -1.79 -3.74 -22.02
C LEU A 351 -0.94 -2.74 -22.82
N VAL A 352 -0.91 -1.46 -22.40
CA VAL A 352 -0.07 -0.44 -23.04
C VAL A 352 1.41 -0.82 -22.91
N GLU A 353 1.83 -1.21 -21.70
CA GLU A 353 3.22 -1.63 -21.44
C GLU A 353 3.60 -2.85 -22.27
N MET A 354 2.75 -3.88 -22.29
CA MET A 354 2.98 -5.10 -23.07
C MET A 354 3.13 -4.79 -24.55
N TYR A 355 2.20 -4.05 -25.16
CA TYR A 355 2.32 -3.70 -26.58
C TYR A 355 3.54 -2.84 -26.89
N ALA A 356 3.87 -1.89 -26.02
CA ALA A 356 5.04 -1.05 -26.21
C ALA A 356 6.34 -1.87 -26.14
N ASN A 357 6.50 -2.75 -25.16
CA ASN A 357 7.72 -3.55 -25.01
C ASN A 357 7.83 -4.65 -26.07
N CYS A 358 6.70 -5.21 -26.55
CA CYS A 358 6.67 -6.16 -27.67
C CYS A 358 6.82 -5.50 -29.05
N GLY A 359 6.97 -4.19 -29.14
CA GLY A 359 7.25 -3.48 -30.39
C GLY A 359 6.03 -2.97 -31.18
N ASP A 360 4.80 -3.22 -30.74
CA ASP A 360 3.57 -2.73 -31.39
C ASP A 360 3.12 -1.39 -30.76
N ILE A 361 3.93 -0.34 -30.98
CA ILE A 361 3.71 0.98 -30.37
C ILE A 361 2.39 1.63 -30.80
N ASP A 362 1.93 1.35 -32.02
CA ASP A 362 0.67 1.91 -32.54
C ASP A 362 -0.54 1.30 -31.82
N LYS A 363 -0.51 0.00 -31.55
CA LYS A 363 -1.54 -0.65 -30.73
C LYS A 363 -1.43 -0.26 -29.26
N ALA A 364 -0.23 -0.05 -28.72
CA ALA A 364 -0.04 0.52 -27.39
C ALA A 364 -0.70 1.90 -27.27
N PHE A 365 -0.48 2.79 -28.25
CA PHE A 365 -1.07 4.13 -28.26
C PHE A 365 -2.60 4.10 -28.45
N THR A 366 -3.09 3.20 -29.33
CA THR A 366 -4.54 2.99 -29.51
C THR A 366 -5.21 2.50 -28.23
N THR A 367 -4.53 1.60 -27.49
CA THR A 367 -4.96 1.09 -26.19
C THR A 367 -4.97 2.23 -25.17
N PHE A 368 -3.89 3.02 -25.10
CA PHE A 368 -3.81 4.19 -24.23
C PHE A 368 -5.00 5.14 -24.42
N ILE A 369 -5.34 5.49 -25.67
CA ILE A 369 -6.48 6.38 -25.95
C ILE A 369 -7.79 5.82 -25.37
N LYS A 370 -8.04 4.52 -25.49
CA LYS A 370 -9.29 3.85 -25.06
C LYS A 370 -9.50 3.83 -23.55
N ILE A 371 -8.45 3.99 -22.73
CA ILE A 371 -8.55 4.01 -21.26
C ILE A 371 -9.37 5.23 -20.81
N ARG A 372 -10.45 5.03 -20.05
CA ARG A 372 -11.34 6.13 -19.60
C ARG A 372 -10.68 7.07 -18.58
N HIS A 373 -10.14 6.49 -17.52
CA HIS A 373 -9.48 7.21 -16.44
C HIS A 373 -8.01 6.81 -16.46
N LYS A 374 -7.13 7.78 -16.74
CA LYS A 374 -5.69 7.60 -16.81
C LYS A 374 -5.06 8.25 -15.59
N ASP A 375 -4.17 7.53 -14.93
CA ASP A 375 -3.39 8.00 -13.80
C ASP A 375 -1.98 8.38 -14.27
N VAL A 376 -1.18 8.88 -13.33
CA VAL A 376 0.21 9.27 -13.59
C VAL A 376 1.02 8.09 -14.15
N PHE A 377 0.79 6.87 -13.64
CA PHE A 377 1.53 5.68 -14.06
C PHE A 377 1.26 5.32 -15.53
N CYS A 378 0.00 5.35 -15.98
CA CYS A 378 -0.38 5.12 -17.37
C CYS A 378 0.29 6.11 -18.35
N TYR A 379 0.40 7.39 -17.97
CA TYR A 379 1.11 8.39 -18.77
C TYR A 379 2.62 8.10 -18.83
N ASN A 380 3.22 7.69 -17.71
CA ASN A 380 4.65 7.34 -17.66
C ASN A 380 4.98 6.18 -18.61
N VAL A 381 4.15 5.14 -18.61
CA VAL A 381 4.32 3.97 -19.48
C VAL A 381 4.29 4.36 -20.95
N VAL A 382 3.30 5.17 -21.39
CA VAL A 382 3.21 5.56 -22.81
C VAL A 382 4.32 6.53 -23.22
N ILE A 383 4.73 7.47 -22.35
CA ILE A 383 5.84 8.40 -22.63
C ILE A 383 7.14 7.61 -22.83
N LYS A 384 7.44 6.68 -21.91
CA LYS A 384 8.61 5.79 -22.01
C LYS A 384 8.54 4.92 -23.26
N GLY A 385 7.38 4.30 -23.54
CA GLY A 385 7.18 3.49 -24.74
C GLY A 385 7.44 4.28 -26.03
N LEU A 386 6.88 5.48 -26.16
CA LEU A 386 7.12 6.36 -27.31
C LEU A 386 8.60 6.76 -27.43
N ALA A 387 9.28 7.01 -26.31
CA ALA A 387 10.69 7.34 -26.28
C ALA A 387 11.59 6.21 -26.80
N ILE A 388 11.37 4.98 -26.32
CA ILE A 388 12.12 3.77 -26.75
C ILE A 388 11.96 3.54 -28.26
N HIS A 389 10.76 3.80 -28.79
CA HIS A 389 10.44 3.65 -30.21
C HIS A 389 10.80 4.87 -31.08
N GLY A 390 11.59 5.81 -30.55
CA GLY A 390 12.07 6.99 -31.29
C GLY A 390 10.99 8.03 -31.60
N LYS A 391 9.77 7.89 -31.09
CA LYS A 391 8.67 8.86 -31.24
C LYS A 391 8.76 9.99 -30.20
N ALA A 392 9.95 10.57 -30.05
CA ALA A 392 10.27 11.54 -28.99
C ALA A 392 9.32 12.75 -28.97
N LYS A 393 9.01 13.33 -30.14
CA LYS A 393 8.09 14.49 -30.23
C LYS A 393 6.69 14.16 -29.71
N ASP A 394 6.19 12.95 -29.97
CA ASP A 394 4.88 12.54 -29.49
C ASP A 394 4.90 12.25 -27.99
N ALA A 395 6.00 11.69 -27.46
CA ALA A 395 6.20 11.53 -26.02
C ALA A 395 6.10 12.88 -25.28
N ILE A 396 6.76 13.92 -25.81
CA ILE A 396 6.71 15.28 -25.22
C ILE A 396 5.33 15.93 -25.35
N LYS A 397 4.61 15.72 -26.45
CA LYS A 397 3.20 16.16 -26.56
C LYS A 397 2.33 15.51 -25.47
N ILE A 398 2.53 14.23 -25.20
CA ILE A 398 1.78 13.52 -24.15
C ILE A 398 2.15 14.02 -22.75
N PHE A 399 3.43 14.32 -22.50
CA PHE A 399 3.88 14.96 -21.27
C PHE A 399 3.19 16.30 -21.02
N HIS A 400 3.16 17.19 -22.02
CA HIS A 400 2.46 18.47 -21.90
C HIS A 400 0.94 18.31 -21.76
N LEU A 401 0.35 17.32 -22.42
CA LEU A 401 -1.07 17.01 -22.25
C LEU A 401 -1.38 16.64 -20.79
N MET A 402 -0.54 15.82 -20.16
CA MET A 402 -0.65 15.45 -18.75
C MET A 402 -0.64 16.69 -17.82
N GLN A 403 0.28 17.62 -18.06
CA GLN A 403 0.34 18.88 -17.31
C GLN A 403 -0.93 19.73 -17.53
N LYS A 404 -1.42 19.81 -18.78
CA LYS A 404 -2.61 20.59 -19.15
C LYS A 404 -3.87 20.09 -18.46
N ILE A 405 -4.02 18.78 -18.26
CA ILE A 405 -5.14 18.18 -17.52
C ILE A 405 -4.95 18.21 -15.99
N ARG A 406 -3.93 18.93 -15.50
CA ARG A 406 -3.59 19.10 -14.07
C ARG A 406 -3.26 17.79 -13.34
N LEU A 407 -2.79 16.77 -14.07
CA LEU A 407 -2.15 15.62 -13.45
C LEU A 407 -0.70 15.99 -13.15
N LYS A 408 -0.33 16.02 -11.86
CA LYS A 408 1.01 16.42 -11.42
C LYS A 408 2.04 15.35 -11.84
N PRO A 409 3.05 15.70 -12.66
CA PRO A 409 4.15 14.79 -12.97
C PRO A 409 4.89 14.36 -11.71
N ASN A 410 5.28 13.10 -11.64
CA ASN A 410 6.18 12.59 -10.60
C ASN A 410 7.61 12.48 -11.16
N GLU A 411 8.57 12.13 -10.29
CA GLU A 411 9.98 11.95 -10.68
C GLU A 411 10.13 11.04 -11.90
N HIS A 412 9.45 9.88 -11.92
CA HIS A 412 9.49 8.95 -13.05
C HIS A 412 8.92 9.53 -14.35
N THR A 413 7.94 10.44 -14.28
CA THR A 413 7.41 11.15 -15.45
C THR A 413 8.50 12.02 -16.06
N TYR A 414 9.21 12.80 -15.24
CA TYR A 414 10.31 13.65 -15.70
C TYR A 414 11.45 12.83 -16.29
N SER A 415 11.87 11.75 -15.63
CA SER A 415 12.90 10.85 -16.16
C SER A 415 12.51 10.28 -17.53
N SER A 416 11.26 9.84 -17.69
CA SER A 416 10.76 9.28 -18.96
C SER A 416 10.72 10.33 -20.08
N ALA A 417 10.37 11.58 -19.75
CA ALA A 417 10.35 12.69 -20.70
C ALA A 417 11.77 13.16 -21.06
N LEU A 418 12.70 13.22 -20.10
CA LEU A 418 14.13 13.48 -20.35
C LEU A 418 14.75 12.39 -21.24
N PHE A 419 14.40 11.14 -20.98
CA PHE A 419 14.80 10.01 -21.83
C PHE A 419 14.29 10.19 -23.26
N ALA A 420 13.04 10.64 -23.45
CA ALA A 420 12.52 10.99 -24.77
C ALA A 420 13.30 12.13 -25.44
N CYS A 421 13.63 13.19 -24.68
CA CYS A 421 14.43 14.30 -25.19
C CYS A 421 15.82 13.84 -25.64
N ASN A 422 16.50 13.01 -24.85
CA ASN A 422 17.80 12.42 -25.19
C ASN A 422 17.75 11.63 -26.51
N HIS A 423 16.78 10.73 -26.66
CA HIS A 423 16.60 9.96 -27.89
C HIS A 423 16.16 10.79 -29.10
N GLY A 424 15.45 11.91 -28.87
CA GLY A 424 14.96 12.81 -29.91
C GLY A 424 15.87 13.98 -30.26
N GLY A 425 16.97 14.19 -29.53
CA GLY A 425 17.80 15.40 -29.65
C GLY A 425 17.08 16.70 -29.28
N LEU A 426 16.05 16.65 -28.42
CA LEU A 426 15.22 17.80 -28.07
C LEU A 426 15.85 18.60 -26.91
N VAL A 427 16.94 19.32 -27.21
CA VAL A 427 17.77 20.02 -26.19
C VAL A 427 16.97 21.05 -25.39
N ASN A 428 16.16 21.88 -26.06
CA ASN A 428 15.44 22.97 -25.40
C ASN A 428 14.38 22.42 -24.43
N GLU A 429 13.59 21.47 -24.88
CA GLU A 429 12.59 20.78 -24.08
C GLU A 429 13.25 20.01 -22.92
N GLY A 430 14.39 19.35 -23.17
CA GLY A 430 15.19 18.69 -22.15
C GLY A 430 15.59 19.64 -21.01
N ARG A 431 16.09 20.84 -21.34
CA ARG A 431 16.44 21.87 -20.34
C ARG A 431 15.23 22.33 -19.52
N GLU A 432 14.09 22.56 -20.16
CA GLU A 432 12.87 23.00 -19.47
C GLU A 432 12.37 21.92 -18.49
N ILE A 433 12.37 20.66 -18.93
CA ILE A 433 11.95 19.51 -18.13
C ILE A 433 12.91 19.27 -16.96
N PHE A 434 14.23 19.38 -17.18
CA PHE A 434 15.23 19.23 -16.13
C PHE A 434 15.08 20.28 -15.03
N LYS A 435 14.92 21.56 -15.42
CA LYS A 435 14.66 22.65 -14.47
C LYS A 435 13.33 22.49 -13.71
N ALA A 436 12.32 21.92 -14.37
CA ALA A 436 11.04 21.62 -13.71
C ALA A 436 11.17 20.47 -12.70
N LEU A 437 12.00 19.47 -12.98
CA LEU A 437 12.32 18.38 -12.07
C LEU A 437 13.02 18.92 -10.80
N GLU A 438 14.05 19.75 -10.95
CA GLU A 438 14.77 20.38 -9.82
C GLU A 438 13.85 21.16 -8.89
N ARG A 439 12.88 21.89 -9.45
CA ARG A 439 11.93 22.69 -8.66
C ARG A 439 10.83 21.87 -7.97
N SER A 440 10.54 20.67 -8.47
CA SER A 440 9.40 19.88 -8.01
C SER A 440 9.79 18.70 -7.11
N SER A 441 11.02 18.22 -7.20
CA SER A 441 11.56 17.16 -6.34
C SER A 441 12.15 17.74 -5.05
N SER A 442 11.76 17.19 -3.89
CA SER A 442 12.40 17.52 -2.61
C SER A 442 13.76 16.85 -2.45
N ALA A 443 14.00 15.74 -3.16
CA ALA A 443 15.24 14.96 -3.11
C ALA A 443 16.25 15.35 -4.22
N GLY A 444 15.87 16.28 -5.12
CA GLY A 444 16.65 16.64 -6.30
C GLY A 444 16.55 15.61 -7.45
N PRO A 445 17.26 15.84 -8.58
CA PRO A 445 17.35 14.91 -9.70
C PRO A 445 18.17 13.65 -9.36
N LYS A 446 17.81 12.50 -9.94
CA LYS A 446 18.57 11.25 -9.75
C LYS A 446 19.74 11.17 -10.72
N LEU A 447 20.69 10.28 -10.43
CA LEU A 447 21.85 10.01 -11.28
C LEU A 447 21.46 9.70 -12.75
N GLY A 448 20.38 8.94 -12.95
CA GLY A 448 19.86 8.64 -14.29
C GLY A 448 19.31 9.87 -15.04
N ASP A 449 18.78 10.86 -14.33
CA ASP A 449 18.28 12.11 -14.92
C ASP A 449 19.45 12.97 -15.40
N TYR A 450 20.49 13.10 -14.58
CA TYR A 450 21.75 13.75 -14.96
C TYR A 450 22.39 13.05 -16.16
N CYS A 451 22.52 11.73 -16.12
CA CYS A 451 23.09 10.95 -17.23
C CYS A 451 22.33 11.20 -18.54
N SER A 452 20.99 11.20 -18.49
CA SER A 452 20.16 11.48 -19.68
C SER A 452 20.33 12.89 -20.21
N MET A 453 20.46 13.89 -19.33
CA MET A 453 20.64 15.30 -19.71
C MET A 453 22.05 15.56 -20.26
N ILE A 454 23.09 15.01 -19.63
CA ILE A 454 24.48 15.08 -20.09
C ILE A 454 24.61 14.40 -21.45
N ASP A 455 23.97 13.25 -21.66
CA ASP A 455 23.98 12.52 -22.94
C ASP A 455 23.30 13.32 -24.05
N LEU A 456 22.17 13.96 -23.74
CA LEU A 456 21.51 14.88 -24.66
C LEU A 456 22.41 16.04 -25.07
N LEU A 457 23.14 16.65 -24.13
CA LEU A 457 24.06 17.76 -24.41
C LEU A 457 25.27 17.30 -25.23
N CYS A 458 25.90 16.18 -24.84
CA CYS A 458 27.05 15.61 -25.54
C CYS A 458 26.73 15.22 -26.99
N LYS A 459 25.53 14.68 -27.26
CA LYS A 459 25.10 14.33 -28.63
C LYS A 459 24.83 15.53 -29.52
N ASN A 460 24.65 16.72 -28.96
CA ASN A 460 24.32 17.96 -29.68
C ASN A 460 25.46 18.98 -29.61
N ASP A 461 26.70 18.53 -29.43
CA ASP A 461 27.93 19.33 -29.40
C ASP A 461 28.00 20.41 -28.30
N LEU A 462 27.22 20.26 -27.22
CA LEU A 462 27.19 21.16 -26.06
C LEU A 462 28.05 20.63 -24.90
N LEU A 463 29.28 20.21 -25.21
CA LEU A 463 30.15 19.52 -24.25
C LEU A 463 30.53 20.38 -23.03
N GLU A 464 30.75 21.68 -23.22
CA GLU A 464 31.09 22.60 -22.11
C GLU A 464 29.96 22.69 -21.08
N GLU A 465 28.70 22.74 -21.56
CA GLU A 465 27.52 22.74 -20.69
C GLU A 465 27.35 21.38 -20.00
N ALA A 466 27.62 20.28 -20.72
CA ALA A 466 27.60 18.94 -20.15
C ALA A 466 28.61 18.77 -19.00
N LEU A 467 29.82 19.34 -19.16
CA LEU A 467 30.85 19.34 -18.12
C LEU A 467 30.49 20.22 -16.92
N SER A 468 29.91 21.40 -17.17
CA SER A 468 29.40 22.26 -16.09
C SER A 468 28.34 21.52 -15.28
N LEU A 469 27.37 20.91 -15.96
CA LEU A 469 26.31 20.15 -15.30
C LEU A 469 26.86 18.96 -14.51
N ALA A 470 27.87 18.26 -15.04
CA ALA A 470 28.54 17.17 -14.32
C ALA A 470 29.30 17.65 -13.07
N GLY A 471 29.85 18.87 -13.10
CA GLY A 471 30.50 19.51 -11.95
C GLY A 471 29.51 19.97 -10.86
N ASP A 472 28.29 20.35 -11.26
CA ASP A 472 27.23 20.83 -10.37
C ASP A 472 26.38 19.69 -9.76
N MET A 473 26.67 18.43 -10.10
CA MET A 473 25.97 17.26 -9.59
C MET A 473 26.11 17.15 -8.06
N GLN A 474 24.98 16.97 -7.36
CA GLN A 474 24.97 16.68 -5.92
C GLN A 474 25.14 15.19 -5.60
N VAL A 475 25.29 14.35 -6.63
CA VAL A 475 25.44 12.89 -6.55
C VAL A 475 26.74 12.52 -7.25
N GLU A 476 27.50 11.57 -6.69
CA GLU A 476 28.74 11.10 -7.31
C GLU A 476 28.47 10.47 -8.70
N PRO A 477 29.21 10.88 -9.75
CA PRO A 477 29.06 10.33 -11.09
C PRO A 477 29.46 8.85 -11.18
N ASP A 478 28.64 8.04 -11.88
CA ASP A 478 28.95 6.64 -12.19
C ASP A 478 29.53 6.46 -13.60
N ILE A 479 29.75 5.20 -13.97
CA ILE A 479 30.31 4.80 -15.27
C ILE A 479 29.41 5.23 -16.43
N ALA A 480 28.09 5.30 -16.22
CA ALA A 480 27.19 5.74 -17.27
C ALA A 480 27.44 7.22 -17.59
N VAL A 481 27.56 8.06 -16.56
CA VAL A 481 27.88 9.49 -16.71
C VAL A 481 29.27 9.68 -17.34
N TRP A 482 30.30 9.00 -16.83
CA TRP A 482 31.65 9.08 -17.39
C TRP A 482 31.71 8.59 -18.83
N GLY A 483 31.04 7.49 -19.14
CA GLY A 483 31.01 6.91 -20.49
C GLY A 483 30.30 7.80 -21.50
N VAL A 484 29.27 8.54 -21.07
CA VAL A 484 28.58 9.54 -21.89
C VAL A 484 29.49 10.75 -22.17
N LEU A 485 30.16 11.30 -21.15
CA LEU A 485 31.09 12.42 -21.31
C LEU A 485 32.26 12.07 -22.23
N LEU A 486 32.84 10.87 -22.06
CA LEU A 486 33.90 10.37 -22.93
C LEU A 486 33.44 10.21 -24.38
N ARG A 487 32.21 9.78 -24.60
CA ARG A 487 31.61 9.76 -25.94
C ARG A 487 31.45 11.15 -26.53
N GLY A 488 31.06 12.14 -25.71
CA GLY A 488 31.05 13.54 -26.11
C GLY A 488 32.43 14.05 -26.54
N CYS A 489 33.48 13.71 -25.78
CA CYS A 489 34.87 14.02 -26.15
C CYS A 489 35.30 13.33 -27.44
N GLN A 490 34.88 12.07 -27.66
CA GLN A 490 35.13 11.34 -28.89
C GLN A 490 34.55 12.06 -30.10
N ASN A 491 33.29 12.50 -30.02
CA ASN A 491 32.62 13.19 -31.11
C ASN A 491 33.32 14.51 -31.49
N ARG A 492 33.91 15.20 -30.51
CA ARG A 492 34.62 16.49 -30.71
C ARG A 492 36.10 16.34 -31.06
N GLY A 493 36.70 15.18 -30.84
CA GLY A 493 38.15 14.99 -31.01
C GLY A 493 39.03 15.54 -29.88
N ASP A 494 38.46 15.79 -28.70
CA ASP A 494 39.20 16.40 -27.59
C ASP A 494 39.85 15.34 -26.67
N LEU A 495 41.03 14.88 -27.09
CA LEU A 495 41.82 13.87 -26.37
C LEU A 495 42.28 14.34 -24.99
N LYS A 496 42.65 15.61 -24.85
CA LYS A 496 43.16 16.15 -23.58
C LYS A 496 42.08 16.14 -22.51
N LEU A 497 40.86 16.50 -22.90
CA LEU A 497 39.72 16.46 -22.00
C LEU A 497 39.31 15.02 -21.65
N ALA A 498 39.36 14.09 -22.62
CA ALA A 498 39.09 12.67 -22.38
C ALA A 498 40.07 12.06 -21.35
N GLU A 499 41.36 12.37 -21.45
CA GLU A 499 42.37 11.94 -20.47
C GLU A 499 42.12 12.56 -19.08
N SER A 500 41.72 13.83 -19.02
CA SER A 500 41.38 14.51 -17.77
C SER A 500 40.19 13.88 -17.05
N ILE A 501 39.13 13.54 -17.81
CA ILE A 501 37.93 12.87 -17.30
C ILE A 501 38.26 11.52 -16.67
N ILE A 502 39.17 10.75 -17.28
CA ILE A 502 39.53 9.42 -16.78
C ILE A 502 40.41 9.49 -15.56
N ARG A 503 41.34 10.45 -15.49
CA ARG A 503 42.11 10.69 -14.25
C ARG A 503 41.16 10.94 -13.08
N LYS A 504 40.13 11.76 -13.28
CA LYS A 504 39.07 11.99 -12.28
C LYS A 504 38.28 10.72 -11.95
N ALA A 505 37.92 9.91 -12.94
CA ALA A 505 37.19 8.64 -12.72
C ALA A 505 38.03 7.62 -11.91
N VAL A 506 39.34 7.53 -12.19
CA VAL A 506 40.29 6.65 -11.50
C VAL A 506 40.54 7.11 -10.07
N GLU A 507 40.69 8.42 -9.83
CA GLU A 507 40.84 9.00 -8.48
C GLU A 507 39.62 8.70 -7.58
N LEU A 508 38.43 8.62 -8.16
CA LEU A 508 37.17 8.26 -7.48
C LEU A 508 36.99 6.75 -7.29
N LYS A 509 38.03 5.93 -7.55
CA LYS A 509 38.03 4.46 -7.41
C LYS A 509 36.94 3.75 -8.22
N SER A 510 36.67 4.14 -9.46
CA SER A 510 35.89 3.30 -10.37
C SER A 510 36.76 2.15 -10.91
N ASP A 511 36.86 1.03 -10.19
CA ASP A 511 37.61 -0.19 -10.59
C ASP A 511 36.96 -0.96 -11.78
N GLU A 512 36.21 -0.28 -12.65
CA GLU A 512 35.30 -0.92 -13.59
C GLU A 512 35.76 -0.81 -15.05
N ALA A 513 35.88 -1.97 -15.71
CA ALA A 513 36.43 -2.16 -17.06
C ALA A 513 35.86 -1.25 -18.16
N GLY A 514 34.61 -0.82 -18.02
CA GLY A 514 33.90 -0.06 -19.07
C GLY A 514 34.58 1.24 -19.45
N VAL A 515 35.07 2.01 -18.47
CA VAL A 515 35.67 3.35 -18.69
C VAL A 515 36.98 3.25 -19.48
N HIS A 516 37.82 2.27 -19.13
CA HIS A 516 39.10 2.03 -19.81
C HIS A 516 38.93 1.47 -21.23
N VAL A 517 37.90 0.64 -21.46
CA VAL A 517 37.52 0.21 -22.82
C VAL A 517 37.17 1.41 -23.69
N LEU A 518 36.39 2.37 -23.18
CA LEU A 518 36.00 3.59 -23.89
C LEU A 518 37.22 4.45 -24.25
N LEU A 519 38.19 4.62 -23.34
CA LEU A 519 39.43 5.35 -23.63
C LEU A 519 40.25 4.72 -24.75
N SER A 520 40.47 3.41 -24.68
CA SER A 520 41.20 2.68 -25.72
C SER A 520 40.52 2.85 -27.08
N ASN A 521 39.19 2.83 -27.11
CA ASN A 521 38.43 3.08 -28.33
C ASN A 521 38.57 4.51 -28.85
N ILE A 522 38.66 5.51 -27.96
CA ILE A 522 38.88 6.93 -28.34
C ILE A 522 40.26 7.09 -28.99
N HIS A 523 41.34 6.61 -28.35
CA HIS A 523 42.69 6.66 -28.95
C HIS A 523 42.73 5.94 -30.31
N ALA A 524 42.10 4.77 -30.41
CA ALA A 524 42.00 4.04 -31.67
C ALA A 524 41.23 4.84 -32.75
N SER A 525 40.11 5.48 -32.39
CA SER A 525 39.32 6.30 -33.32
C SER A 525 40.03 7.56 -33.81
N MET A 526 41.00 8.06 -33.03
CA MET A 526 41.86 9.19 -33.39
C MET A 526 43.16 8.77 -34.08
N GLY A 527 43.34 7.48 -34.38
CA GLY A 527 44.53 6.93 -35.04
C GLY A 527 45.76 6.74 -34.14
N GLN A 528 45.63 6.94 -32.83
CA GLN A 528 46.68 6.76 -31.83
C GLN A 528 46.75 5.30 -31.32
N TRP A 529 47.14 4.39 -32.21
CA TRP A 529 47.12 2.95 -31.91
C TRP A 529 48.10 2.52 -30.81
N SER A 530 49.23 3.23 -30.65
CA SER A 530 50.19 2.99 -29.56
C SER A 530 49.57 3.21 -28.18
N ASP A 531 48.85 4.32 -28.03
CA ASP A 531 48.24 4.71 -26.76
C ASP A 531 47.02 3.84 -26.46
N ALA A 532 46.23 3.49 -27.48
CA ALA A 532 45.15 2.52 -27.38
C ALA A 532 45.64 1.15 -26.90
N HIS A 533 46.79 0.69 -27.41
CA HIS A 533 47.43 -0.56 -26.98
C HIS A 533 47.96 -0.47 -25.55
N GLN A 534 48.58 0.65 -25.18
CA GLN A 534 49.10 0.88 -23.83
C GLN A 534 47.98 0.83 -22.77
N VAL A 535 46.81 1.43 -23.06
CA VAL A 535 45.64 1.36 -22.18
C VAL A 535 45.16 -0.09 -22.01
N ARG A 536 45.10 -0.88 -23.09
CA ARG A 536 44.70 -2.30 -23.03
C ARG A 536 45.68 -3.15 -22.25
N LYS A 537 46.98 -2.96 -22.48
CA LYS A 537 48.04 -3.65 -21.75
C LYS A 537 47.97 -3.35 -20.26
N TRP A 538 47.75 -2.08 -19.89
CA TRP A 538 47.56 -1.70 -18.49
C TRP A 538 46.31 -2.35 -17.88
N MET A 539 45.19 -2.43 -18.61
CA MET A 539 43.99 -3.16 -18.16
C MET A 539 44.27 -4.64 -17.88
N ASP A 540 45.09 -5.29 -18.72
CA ASP A 540 45.47 -6.69 -18.53
C ASP A 540 46.38 -6.87 -17.29
N GLU A 541 47.31 -5.94 -17.05
CA GLU A 541 48.24 -5.95 -15.91
C GLU A 541 47.54 -5.82 -14.55
N ILE A 542 46.42 -5.10 -14.50
CA ILE A 542 45.60 -4.89 -13.28
C ILE A 542 44.42 -5.85 -13.16
N GLY A 543 44.27 -6.80 -14.09
CA GLY A 543 43.21 -7.83 -14.05
C GLY A 543 41.80 -7.33 -14.38
N ILE A 544 41.67 -6.27 -15.18
CA ILE A 544 40.39 -5.69 -15.59
C ILE A 544 39.99 -6.22 -16.98
N TRP A 545 39.01 -7.13 -17.03
CA TRP A 545 38.54 -7.74 -18.28
C TRP A 545 37.12 -7.30 -18.68
N LYS A 546 36.90 -7.18 -20.00
CA LYS A 546 35.57 -6.92 -20.58
C LYS A 546 34.68 -8.15 -20.40
N ARG A 547 33.59 -8.03 -19.63
CA ARG A 547 32.51 -9.01 -19.69
C ARG A 547 31.87 -8.95 -21.08
N THR A 548 31.87 -10.06 -21.81
CA THR A 548 31.18 -10.18 -23.09
C THR A 548 29.67 -9.99 -22.86
N GLY A 549 29.06 -9.02 -23.55
CA GLY A 549 27.62 -8.84 -23.52
C GLY A 549 26.95 -10.05 -24.18
N CYS A 550 26.11 -10.76 -23.43
CA CYS A 550 25.27 -11.80 -23.99
C CYS A 550 23.99 -11.16 -24.52
N SER A 551 23.72 -11.30 -25.82
CA SER A 551 22.40 -11.02 -26.39
C SER A 551 21.61 -12.32 -26.37
N SER A 552 20.59 -12.41 -25.53
CA SER A 552 19.66 -13.55 -25.47
C SER A 552 18.52 -13.41 -26.49
N ILE A 553 18.83 -12.89 -27.67
CA ILE A 553 17.93 -12.93 -28.83
C ILE A 553 18.40 -14.11 -29.66
N VAL A 554 17.71 -15.25 -29.54
CA VAL A 554 17.81 -16.38 -30.46
C VAL A 554 16.73 -16.25 -31.50
#